data_AF-A0A4R6ENG9-F1
#
_entry.id   AF-A0A4R6ENG9-F1
#
_cell.length_a   1.000
_cell.length_b   1.000
_cell.length_c   1.000
_cell.angle_alpha   90.00
_cell.angle_beta   90.00
_cell.angle_gamma   90.00
#
_symmetry.space_group_name_H-M   'P 1'
#
loop_
_entity.id
_entity.type
_entity.pdbx_description
1 polymer ?
#
loop_
_entity_poly.entity_id
_entity_poly.type
_entity_poly.pdbx_seq_one_letter_code
_entity_poly.pdbx_strand_id
1 'polypeptide(L)' 'MLERNCAARRPGRDPYDMAEYISLLIRQDDARARGRIKAISANQCGKCGDTLPIDACPCSGDSQCWVTRGWNEVKLHV' A
#
# COMPACT_ATOMS: atom_id res chain seq x y z
N MET A 1 6.50 18.30 9.39
CA MET A 1 5.32 17.41 9.50
C MET A 1 5.53 16.33 10.57
N LEU A 2 6.68 15.63 10.56
CA LEU A 2 6.97 14.51 11.45
C LEU A 2 6.91 14.88 12.95
N GLU A 3 7.70 15.86 13.39
CA GLU A 3 7.76 16.30 14.81
C GLU A 3 6.40 16.75 15.35
N ARG A 4 5.66 17.56 14.57
CA ARG A 4 4.29 17.96 14.89
C ARG A 4 3.39 16.75 15.14
N ASN A 5 3.50 15.73 14.30
CA ASN A 5 2.68 14.52 14.43
C ASN A 5 3.13 13.65 15.61
N CYS A 6 4.43 13.59 15.93
CA CYS A 6 4.93 12.89 17.12
C CYS A 6 4.27 13.40 18.40
N ALA A 7 4.13 14.73 18.55
CA ALA A 7 3.45 15.35 19.68
C ALA A 7 1.92 15.17 19.60
N ALA A 8 1.32 15.45 18.43
CA ALA A 8 -0.14 15.40 18.25
C ALA A 8 -0.74 14.00 18.48
N ARG A 9 0.03 12.94 18.28
CA ARG A 9 -0.40 11.54 18.47
C ARG A 9 -0.27 11.03 19.91
N ARG A 10 0.32 11.82 20.82
CA ARG A 10 0.46 11.52 22.26
C ARG A 10 0.06 12.74 23.12
N PRO A 11 -1.20 13.20 23.07
CA PRO A 11 -1.61 14.37 23.86
C PRO A 11 -1.49 14.09 25.36
N GLY A 12 -0.84 15.00 26.09
CA GLY A 12 -0.62 14.87 27.53
C GLY A 12 0.47 13.87 27.93
N ARG A 13 1.29 13.41 26.97
CA ARG A 13 2.44 12.54 27.20
C ARG A 13 3.63 13.06 26.40
N ASP A 14 4.82 12.53 26.68
CA ASP A 14 5.99 12.82 25.88
C ASP A 14 5.74 12.39 24.41
N PRO A 15 6.14 13.24 23.44
CA PRO A 15 6.07 12.91 22.03
C PRO A 15 6.76 11.58 21.70
N TYR A 16 6.35 10.95 20.60
CA TYR A 16 7.15 9.87 20.03
C TYR A 16 8.56 10.36 19.70
N ASP A 17 9.56 9.49 19.93
CA ASP A 17 10.83 9.63 19.22
C ASP A 17 10.59 9.49 17.70
N MET A 18 11.39 10.16 16.89
CA MET A 18 11.19 10.14 15.43
C MET A 18 11.34 8.74 14.84
N ALA A 19 12.32 7.96 15.31
CA ALA A 19 12.52 6.59 14.83
C ALA A 19 11.41 5.66 15.32
N GLU A 20 10.93 5.85 16.55
CA GLU A 20 9.75 5.15 17.07
C GLU A 20 8.53 5.42 16.17
N TYR A 21 8.27 6.69 15.86
CA TYR A 21 7.11 7.09 15.07
C TYR A 21 7.17 6.52 13.64
N ILE A 22 8.32 6.61 12.97
CA ILE A 22 8.51 6.06 11.62
C ILE A 22 8.30 4.53 11.62
N SER A 23 8.86 3.83 12.60
CA SER A 23 8.69 2.37 12.72
C SER A 23 7.23 1.97 12.86
N LEU A 24 6.46 2.73 13.64
CA LEU A 24 5.02 2.49 13.79
C LEU A 24 4.25 2.78 12.51
N LEU A 25 4.61 3.85 11.78
CA LEU A 25 4.00 4.16 10.49
C LEU A 25 4.24 3.05 9.46
N ILE A 26 5.47 2.51 9.38
CA ILE A 26 5.80 1.39 8.49
C ILE A 26 4.94 0.17 8.82
N ARG A 27 4.78 -0.18 10.09
CA ARG A 27 3.94 -1.32 10.50
C ARG A 27 2.47 -1.12 10.17
N GLN A 28 1.96 0.10 10.35
CA GLN A 28 0.59 0.44 9.96
C GLN A 28 0.39 0.34 8.46
N ASP A 29 1.37 0.81 7.69
CA ASP A 29 1.35 0.75 6.23
C ASP A 29 1.39 -0.69 5.72
N ASP A 30 2.32 -1.50 6.24
CA ASP A 30 2.42 -2.93 5.93
C ASP A 30 1.13 -3.71 6.25
N ALA A 31 0.45 -3.39 7.36
CA ALA A 31 -0.86 -3.98 7.66
C ALA A 31 -1.93 -3.57 6.63
N ARG A 32 -1.95 -2.30 6.19
CA ARG A 32 -2.88 -1.81 5.15
C ARG A 32 -2.58 -2.45 3.80
N ALA A 33 -1.31 -2.51 3.41
CA ALA A 33 -0.85 -3.09 2.15
C ALA A 33 -1.23 -4.57 2.07
N ARG A 34 -0.95 -5.36 3.11
CA ARG A 34 -1.36 -6.78 3.18
C ARG A 34 -2.88 -6.95 3.07
N GLY A 35 -3.65 -6.09 3.73
CA GLY A 35 -5.11 -6.09 3.61
C GLY A 35 -5.61 -5.85 2.19
N ARG A 36 -5.03 -4.85 1.50
CA ARG A 36 -5.37 -4.56 0.09
C ARG A 36 -4.99 -5.68 -0.84
N ILE A 37 -3.75 -6.19 -0.74
CA ILE A 37 -3.27 -7.29 -1.57
C ILE A 37 -4.17 -8.52 -1.42
N LYS A 38 -4.57 -8.85 -0.18
CA LYS A 38 -5.51 -9.95 0.09
C LYS A 38 -6.90 -9.73 -0.54
N ALA A 39 -7.39 -8.50 -0.56
CA ALA A 39 -8.67 -8.18 -1.20
C ALA A 39 -8.58 -8.32 -2.73
N ILE A 40 -7.47 -7.86 -3.32
CA ILE A 40 -7.20 -7.93 -4.76
C ILE A 40 -6.99 -9.37 -5.22
N SER A 41 -6.40 -10.24 -4.39
CA SER A 41 -6.12 -11.63 -4.77
C SER A 41 -7.34 -12.51 -4.97
N ALA A 42 -8.55 -12.01 -4.66
CA ALA A 42 -9.79 -12.66 -5.06
C ALA A 42 -10.10 -12.50 -6.57
N ASN A 43 -9.42 -11.58 -7.25
CA ASN A 43 -9.64 -11.22 -8.64
C ASN A 43 -8.55 -11.79 -9.56
N GLN A 44 -8.86 -11.83 -10.84
CA GLN A 44 -7.95 -12.24 -11.91
C GLN A 44 -7.73 -11.09 -12.89
N CYS A 45 -6.57 -11.09 -13.55
CA CYS A 45 -6.29 -10.17 -14.63
C CYS A 45 -7.25 -10.44 -15.80
N GLY A 46 -7.99 -9.43 -16.26
CA GLY A 46 -8.94 -9.58 -17.37
C GLY A 46 -8.32 -9.91 -18.73
N LYS A 47 -6.98 -9.97 -18.84
CA LYS A 47 -6.25 -10.27 -20.09
C LYS A 47 -5.56 -11.62 -20.08
N CYS A 48 -4.72 -11.90 -19.07
CA CYS A 48 -4.04 -13.19 -18.96
C CYS A 48 -4.78 -14.22 -18.10
N GLY A 49 -5.77 -13.81 -17.30
CA GLY A 49 -6.52 -14.70 -16.41
C GLY A 49 -5.78 -15.06 -15.10
N ASP A 50 -4.54 -14.61 -14.93
CA ASP A 50 -3.76 -14.90 -13.73
C ASP A 50 -4.33 -14.21 -12.50
N THR A 51 -4.13 -14.83 -11.34
CA THR A 51 -4.59 -14.29 -10.05
C THR A 51 -3.76 -13.07 -9.67
N LEU A 52 -4.43 -11.99 -9.33
CA LEU A 52 -3.78 -10.72 -8.98
C LEU A 52 -3.15 -10.77 -7.57
N PRO A 53 -2.17 -9.89 -7.25
CA PRO A 53 -1.41 -9.05 -8.17
C PRO A 53 -0.36 -9.86 -8.93
N ILE A 54 -0.14 -9.52 -10.21
CA ILE A 54 0.90 -10.12 -11.05
C ILE A 54 1.96 -9.07 -11.42
N ASP A 55 3.21 -9.48 -11.50
CA ASP A 55 4.34 -8.61 -11.86
C ASP A 55 4.58 -8.53 -13.37
N ALA A 56 4.17 -9.57 -14.11
CA ALA A 56 4.34 -9.65 -15.55
C ALA A 56 3.05 -10.12 -16.22
N CYS A 57 2.72 -9.52 -17.36
CA CYS A 57 1.58 -9.90 -18.19
C CYS A 57 1.97 -9.72 -19.67
N PRO A 58 1.71 -10.70 -20.55
CA PRO A 58 1.95 -10.56 -21.99
C PRO A 58 1.20 -9.38 -22.62
N CYS A 59 0.08 -8.99 -22.03
CA CYS A 59 -0.74 -7.86 -22.48
C CYS A 59 -0.38 -6.53 -21.76
N SER A 60 0.85 -6.40 -21.23
CA SER A 60 1.33 -5.14 -20.68
C SER A 60 1.31 -4.05 -21.75
N GLY A 61 0.59 -2.96 -21.47
CA GLY A 61 0.28 -1.88 -22.40
C GLY A 61 -1.23 -1.74 -22.67
N ASP A 62 -2.00 -2.79 -22.43
CA ASP A 62 -3.47 -2.73 -22.51
C ASP A 62 -4.06 -2.04 -21.27
N SER A 63 -5.05 -1.18 -21.50
CA SER A 63 -5.74 -0.44 -20.43
C SER A 63 -6.43 -1.32 -19.38
N GLN A 64 -6.81 -2.55 -19.72
CA GLN A 64 -7.44 -3.50 -18.80
C GLN A 64 -6.43 -4.47 -18.15
N CYS A 65 -5.13 -4.31 -18.44
CA CYS A 65 -4.08 -5.12 -17.83
C CYS A 65 -3.70 -4.59 -16.44
N TRP A 66 -3.60 -5.51 -15.47
CA TRP A 66 -3.19 -5.20 -14.11
C TRP A 66 -1.82 -4.51 -14.04
N VAL A 67 -0.83 -5.02 -14.77
CA VAL A 67 0.54 -4.46 -14.77
C VAL A 67 0.55 -3.02 -15.29
N THR A 68 -0.39 -2.66 -16.16
CA THR A 68 -0.44 -1.31 -16.75
C THR A 68 -1.13 -0.31 -15.84
N ARG A 69 -2.30 -0.66 -15.28
CA ARG A 69 -3.10 0.28 -14.47
C ARG A 69 -3.49 -0.23 -13.09
N GLY A 70 -3.58 -1.54 -12.90
CA GLY A 70 -4.01 -2.17 -11.64
C GLY A 70 -3.06 -1.94 -10.47
N TRP A 71 -1.75 -1.83 -10.71
CA TRP A 71 -0.77 -1.52 -9.65
C TRP A 71 -1.05 -0.20 -8.91
N ASN A 72 -1.87 0.70 -9.48
CA ASN A 72 -2.32 1.92 -8.79
C ASN A 72 -3.19 1.64 -7.55
N GLU A 73 -3.79 0.45 -7.44
CA GLU A 73 -4.57 0.05 -6.27
C GLU A 73 -3.68 -0.23 -5.04
N VAL A 74 -2.45 -0.69 -5.27
CA VAL A 74 -1.50 -1.04 -4.20
C VAL A 74 -0.50 0.08 -3.89
N LYS A 75 -0.29 1.04 -4.79
CA LYS A 75 0.63 2.15 -4.55
C LYS A 75 0.15 3.09 -3.43
N LEU A 76 1.10 3.77 -2.80
CA LEU A 76 0.81 4.86 -1.87
C LEU A 76 0.28 6.09 -2.63
N HIS A 77 -0.72 6.73 -2.06
CA HIS A 77 -1.27 8.00 -2.52
C HIS A 77 -0.97 9.06 -1.45
N VAL A 78 -0.65 10.27 -1.89
CA VAL A 78 -0.33 11.42 -1.03
C VAL A 78 -1.60 12.24 -0.79
#